data_AF-A0A2I4EIL9-F1
#
_entry.id   AF-A0A2I4EIL9-F1
#
_cell.length_a   1.000
_cell.length_b   1.000
_cell.length_c   1.000
_cell.angle_alpha   90.00
_cell.angle_beta   90.00
_cell.angle_gamma   90.00
#
_symmetry.space_group_name_H-M   'P 1'
#
loop_
_entity.id
_entity.type
_entity.pdbx_description
1 polymer ?
#
loop_
_entity_poly.entity_id
_entity_poly.type
_entity_poly.pdbx_seq_one_letter_code
_entity_poly.pdbx_strand_id
1 'polypeptide(L)'
;MFPFFSYPCIIFFFFFFFFCVSRPCFPARTPPGLSTVINVDAHNSTWQDFVRFLHAGKGSHVSGMSELKRYFNRFGYLPIPGTDFNDIFDTKFESAVVLYQKNLGLPVTGKLDTDTISAIMSPRCGMSDDASHALHRTRHFAYFYGKPRWVRGSRKTPMTLTRAFCRWESVIPVNFTETGNYQSANIRIGFYRGDHGDGEPFDGVLGVLAHAFSPENGRLHLDAAETWTINFKSDKSKVAVDLESVATHEIGHVLGLAHTSVKEAVMYPSLSPRTRKVDLKIDDVKGVQALYGSNPNFKFSSLLALENSFNQASHGLDTRFSNLWTIISLAPTLLCLFLHS
;
A
#
# COMPACT_ATOMS: atom_id res chain seq x y z
N MET A 1 -76.50 -0.04 -79.74
CA MET A 1 -75.87 -1.17 -80.46
C MET A 1 -74.51 -1.45 -79.81
N PHE A 2 -74.09 -2.72 -79.74
CA PHE A 2 -72.69 -3.15 -79.52
C PHE A 2 -71.94 -3.17 -80.89
N PRO A 3 -70.62 -3.51 -80.99
CA PRO A 3 -69.58 -3.78 -79.97
C PRO A 3 -68.50 -2.64 -79.94
N PHE A 4 -67.17 -2.71 -79.72
CA PHE A 4 -66.14 -3.78 -79.65
C PHE A 4 -64.96 -3.43 -78.69
N PHE A 5 -64.57 -4.43 -77.88
CA PHE A 5 -63.22 -4.93 -77.52
C PHE A 5 -61.95 -4.04 -77.33
N SER A 6 -61.32 -4.25 -76.15
CA SER A 6 -59.89 -4.60 -75.90
C SER A 6 -58.82 -3.53 -75.54
N TYR A 7 -58.52 -3.44 -74.21
CA TYR A 7 -57.22 -3.64 -73.50
C TYR A 7 -55.85 -3.12 -74.04
N PRO A 8 -54.80 -2.96 -73.18
CA PRO A 8 -54.72 -2.86 -71.69
C PRO A 8 -53.72 -1.78 -71.14
N CYS A 9 -53.59 -1.70 -69.79
CA CYS A 9 -52.39 -1.24 -69.03
C CYS A 9 -51.95 0.26 -69.14
N ILE A 10 -51.23 0.89 -68.20
CA ILE A 10 -50.70 0.57 -66.85
C ILE A 10 -51.18 1.66 -65.85
N ILE A 11 -51.37 1.33 -64.56
CA ILE A 11 -51.43 2.31 -63.46
C ILE A 11 -50.19 2.14 -62.56
N PHE A 12 -49.50 3.23 -62.24
CA PHE A 12 -48.28 3.24 -61.44
C PHE A 12 -48.56 2.97 -59.95
N PHE A 13 -48.08 1.84 -59.43
CA PHE A 13 -47.98 1.58 -57.99
C PHE A 13 -46.61 2.02 -57.46
N PHE A 14 -46.57 3.09 -56.67
CA PHE A 14 -45.37 3.47 -55.91
C PHE A 14 -45.22 2.60 -54.66
N PHE A 15 -44.58 1.43 -54.83
CA PHE A 15 -44.06 0.67 -53.69
C PHE A 15 -42.83 1.37 -53.11
N PHE A 16 -43.00 2.05 -51.97
CA PHE A 16 -41.88 2.53 -51.18
C PHE A 16 -41.19 1.35 -50.50
N PHE A 17 -40.13 0.83 -51.13
CA PHE A 17 -39.32 -0.24 -50.56
C PHE A 17 -38.59 0.28 -49.31
N PHE A 18 -38.93 -0.27 -48.15
CA PHE A 18 -38.23 0.02 -46.90
C PHE A 18 -36.85 -0.65 -46.93
N PHE A 19 -35.86 0.03 -47.48
CA PHE A 19 -34.48 -0.44 -47.41
C PHE A 19 -34.01 -0.39 -45.96
N CYS A 20 -34.02 -1.55 -45.30
CA CYS A 20 -33.37 -1.77 -44.01
C CYS A 20 -31.84 -1.68 -44.17
N VAL A 21 -31.34 -0.45 -44.35
CA VAL A 21 -29.91 -0.15 -44.23
C VAL A 21 -29.57 -0.26 -42.75
N SER A 22 -29.15 -1.46 -42.35
CA SER A 22 -28.55 -1.72 -41.05
C SER A 22 -27.35 -0.81 -40.85
N ARG A 23 -27.57 0.35 -40.20
CA ARG A 23 -26.48 1.21 -39.75
C ARG A 23 -25.58 0.36 -38.86
N PRO A 24 -24.26 0.28 -39.10
CA PRO A 24 -23.37 -0.38 -38.17
C PRO A 24 -23.44 0.36 -36.84
N CYS A 25 -24.02 -0.28 -35.82
CA CYS A 25 -23.99 0.20 -34.45
C CYS A 25 -22.56 0.08 -33.92
N PHE A 26 -21.72 1.04 -34.27
CA PHE A 26 -20.48 1.26 -33.55
C PHE A 26 -20.84 1.48 -32.07
N PRO A 27 -20.34 0.65 -31.14
CA PRO A 27 -20.52 0.93 -29.72
C PRO A 27 -19.88 2.29 -29.44
N ALA A 28 -20.62 3.20 -28.80
CA ALA A 28 -20.10 4.51 -28.46
C ALA A 28 -18.86 4.33 -27.60
N ARG A 29 -17.69 4.67 -28.16
CA ARG A 29 -16.40 4.53 -27.47
C ARG A 29 -16.42 5.47 -26.28
N THR A 30 -16.66 4.91 -25.10
CA THR A 30 -16.52 5.66 -23.84
C THR A 30 -15.13 6.29 -23.83
N PRO A 31 -15.03 7.60 -23.56
CA PRO A 31 -13.71 8.19 -23.33
C PRO A 31 -13.09 7.41 -22.16
N PRO A 32 -11.81 6.98 -22.25
CA PRO A 32 -11.16 6.39 -21.11
C PRO A 32 -11.26 7.39 -19.96
N GLY A 33 -11.80 6.95 -18.82
CA GLY A 33 -11.92 7.80 -17.64
C GLY A 33 -10.55 8.38 -17.31
N LEU A 34 -10.52 9.63 -16.84
CA LEU A 34 -9.28 10.32 -16.51
C LEU A 34 -8.67 9.71 -15.24
N SER A 35 -8.10 8.51 -15.38
CA SER A 35 -7.07 8.00 -14.50
C SER A 35 -5.94 9.02 -14.53
N THR A 36 -5.87 9.86 -13.50
CA THR A 36 -4.72 10.70 -13.19
C THR A 36 -3.58 9.78 -12.78
N VAL A 37 -3.00 9.10 -13.75
CA VAL A 37 -1.64 8.53 -13.69
C VAL A 37 -0.76 9.71 -13.32
N ILE A 38 -0.36 9.76 -12.05
CA ILE A 38 0.52 10.81 -11.57
C ILE A 38 1.87 10.49 -12.18
N ASN A 39 2.23 11.17 -13.27
CA ASN A 39 3.62 11.33 -13.65
C ASN A 39 4.33 12.06 -12.50
N VAL A 40 4.84 11.26 -11.56
CA VAL A 40 6.08 11.51 -10.86
C VAL A 40 7.18 11.36 -11.90
N ASP A 41 8.25 12.15 -11.81
CA ASP A 41 9.37 12.07 -12.76
C ASP A 41 10.05 10.70 -12.62
N ALA A 42 9.72 9.79 -13.53
CA ALA A 42 9.79 8.34 -13.33
C ALA A 42 11.20 7.71 -13.38
N HIS A 43 12.25 8.53 -13.28
CA HIS A 43 13.64 8.11 -13.53
C HIS A 43 14.48 7.84 -12.28
N ASN A 44 13.90 7.91 -11.07
CA ASN A 44 14.68 7.79 -9.84
C ASN A 44 13.93 7.17 -8.65
N SER A 45 12.90 6.35 -8.88
CA SER A 45 12.16 5.69 -7.79
C SER A 45 12.12 4.18 -7.95
N THR A 46 12.53 3.46 -6.91
CA THR A 46 12.75 2.00 -6.93
C THR A 46 11.50 1.21 -7.32
N TRP A 47 11.71 0.10 -8.03
CA TRP A 47 10.71 -0.88 -8.49
C TRP A 47 9.56 -0.38 -9.40
N GLN A 48 9.45 0.90 -9.77
CA GLN A 48 8.34 1.36 -10.64
C GLN A 48 8.28 0.63 -11.99
N ASP A 49 9.41 0.22 -12.55
CA ASP A 49 9.47 -0.57 -13.79
C ASP A 49 8.79 -1.95 -13.67
N PHE A 50 8.53 -2.46 -12.47
CA PHE A 50 7.85 -3.75 -12.27
C PHE A 50 6.39 -3.73 -12.76
N VAL A 51 5.82 -2.56 -13.08
CA VAL A 51 4.57 -2.44 -13.85
C VAL A 51 4.60 -3.23 -15.17
N ARG A 52 5.80 -3.47 -15.74
CA ARG A 52 6.01 -4.29 -16.95
C ARG A 52 5.61 -5.76 -16.79
N PHE A 53 5.37 -6.24 -15.56
CA PHE A 53 4.93 -7.60 -15.27
C PHE A 53 3.41 -7.72 -15.04
N LEU A 54 2.64 -6.64 -15.22
CA LEU A 54 1.19 -6.65 -15.06
C LEU A 54 0.54 -7.72 -15.97
N HIS A 55 -0.40 -8.46 -15.38
CA HIS A 55 -1.09 -9.64 -15.94
C HIS A 55 -0.22 -10.88 -16.20
N ALA A 56 1.09 -10.85 -15.89
CA ALA A 56 1.92 -12.05 -15.99
C ALA A 56 1.51 -13.13 -14.97
N GLY A 57 1.68 -14.37 -15.37
CA GLY A 57 1.37 -15.56 -14.59
C GLY A 57 2.05 -16.79 -15.18
N LYS A 58 1.76 -17.97 -14.64
CA LYS A 58 2.45 -19.23 -14.99
C LYS A 58 2.61 -19.48 -16.50
N GLY A 59 3.84 -19.77 -16.90
CA GLY A 59 4.24 -19.95 -18.29
C GLY A 59 4.64 -18.65 -19.02
N SER A 60 4.43 -17.48 -18.42
CA SER A 60 4.95 -16.21 -18.97
C SER A 60 6.48 -16.19 -18.94
N HIS A 61 7.09 -15.53 -19.93
CA HIS A 61 8.52 -15.22 -19.95
C HIS A 61 8.67 -13.73 -20.24
N VAL A 62 9.21 -12.95 -19.30
CA VAL A 62 9.26 -11.48 -19.39
C VAL A 62 10.62 -10.99 -18.89
N SER A 63 11.27 -10.14 -19.68
CA SER A 63 12.63 -9.67 -19.40
C SER A 63 12.77 -9.04 -18.00
N GLY A 64 13.78 -9.49 -17.26
CA GLY A 64 14.07 -9.08 -15.88
C GLY A 64 13.07 -9.59 -14.84
N MET A 65 12.20 -10.56 -15.14
CA MET A 65 11.36 -11.24 -14.13
C MET A 65 12.22 -11.89 -13.03
N SER A 66 13.48 -12.20 -13.32
CA SER A 66 14.53 -12.56 -12.34
C SER A 66 14.78 -11.48 -11.27
N GLU A 67 14.64 -10.19 -11.58
CA GLU A 67 14.74 -9.09 -10.62
C GLU A 67 13.54 -9.08 -9.67
N LEU A 68 12.35 -9.35 -10.19
CA LEU A 68 11.16 -9.52 -9.35
C LEU A 68 11.28 -10.77 -8.45
N LYS A 69 11.86 -11.86 -8.96
CA LYS A 69 12.20 -13.02 -8.11
C LYS A 69 13.18 -12.68 -6.98
N ARG A 70 14.13 -11.75 -7.19
CA ARG A 70 15.01 -11.22 -6.11
C ARG A 70 14.22 -10.41 -5.08
N TYR A 71 13.25 -9.59 -5.48
CA TYR A 71 12.32 -8.94 -4.54
C TYR A 71 11.57 -9.98 -3.67
N PHE A 72 11.00 -11.01 -4.29
CA PHE A 72 10.29 -12.08 -3.57
C PHE A 72 11.22 -12.93 -2.69
N ASN A 73 12.49 -13.06 -3.06
CA ASN A 73 13.51 -13.71 -2.23
C ASN A 73 13.88 -12.86 -1.00
N ARG A 74 14.11 -11.55 -1.16
CA ARG A 74 14.41 -10.60 -0.06
C ARG A 74 13.32 -10.64 1.01
N PHE A 75 12.05 -10.62 0.61
CA PHE A 75 10.92 -10.63 1.54
C PHE A 75 10.48 -12.05 1.99
N GLY A 76 11.30 -13.07 1.76
CA GLY A 76 11.13 -14.43 2.29
C GLY A 76 10.21 -15.37 1.50
N TYR A 77 9.49 -14.87 0.50
CA TYR A 77 8.50 -15.65 -0.26
C TYR A 77 9.09 -16.68 -1.24
N LEU A 78 10.33 -16.48 -1.69
CA LEU A 78 11.00 -17.33 -2.68
C LEU A 78 12.39 -17.80 -2.18
N PRO A 79 12.47 -18.66 -1.15
CA PRO A 79 13.74 -19.20 -0.66
C PRO A 79 14.27 -20.28 -1.61
N ILE A 80 15.05 -19.86 -2.62
CA ILE A 80 15.77 -20.75 -3.54
C ILE A 80 17.27 -20.65 -3.26
N PRO A 81 17.98 -21.78 -3.02
CA PRO A 81 19.43 -21.79 -2.92
C PRO A 81 20.07 -21.44 -4.27
N GLY A 82 20.95 -20.43 -4.27
CA GLY A 82 21.56 -19.87 -5.47
C GLY A 82 20.76 -18.70 -6.06
N THR A 83 21.45 -17.61 -6.40
CA THR A 83 20.88 -16.34 -6.90
C THR A 83 20.37 -16.38 -8.34
N ASP A 84 20.36 -17.56 -8.94
CA ASP A 84 20.23 -17.81 -10.38
C ASP A 84 18.75 -17.86 -10.81
N PHE A 85 18.03 -16.81 -10.44
CA PHE A 85 16.67 -16.58 -10.89
C PHE A 85 16.64 -16.34 -12.40
N ASN A 86 15.80 -17.10 -13.10
CA ASN A 86 15.51 -16.92 -14.52
C ASN A 86 14.23 -16.09 -14.73
N ASP A 87 14.02 -15.63 -15.96
CA ASP A 87 12.91 -14.75 -16.35
C ASP A 87 11.58 -15.49 -16.63
N ILE A 88 11.47 -16.77 -16.27
CA ILE A 88 10.29 -17.62 -16.49
C ILE A 88 9.36 -17.54 -15.27
N PHE A 89 8.08 -17.28 -15.45
CA PHE A 89 7.08 -17.42 -14.38
C PHE A 89 6.75 -18.91 -14.17
N ASP A 90 7.48 -19.55 -13.26
CA ASP A 90 7.37 -20.98 -12.95
C ASP A 90 6.42 -21.28 -11.77
N THR A 91 6.15 -22.56 -11.50
CA THR A 91 5.26 -23.03 -10.43
C THR A 91 5.72 -22.63 -9.01
N LYS A 92 7.03 -22.49 -8.76
CA LYS A 92 7.52 -22.02 -7.45
C LYS A 92 7.22 -20.53 -7.29
N PHE A 93 7.41 -19.75 -8.35
CA PHE A 93 7.08 -18.32 -8.33
C PHE A 93 5.56 -18.06 -8.26
N GLU A 94 4.74 -18.86 -8.94
CA GLU A 94 3.27 -18.89 -8.74
C GLU A 94 2.91 -19.11 -7.25
N SER A 95 3.57 -20.07 -6.60
CA SER A 95 3.36 -20.37 -5.17
C SER A 95 3.78 -19.20 -4.27
N ALA A 96 4.89 -18.51 -4.62
CA ALA A 96 5.37 -17.33 -3.91
C ALA A 96 4.42 -16.13 -4.05
N VAL A 97 3.84 -15.91 -5.24
CA VAL A 97 2.81 -14.89 -5.50
C VAL A 97 1.53 -15.18 -4.70
N VAL A 98 1.08 -16.43 -4.65
CA VAL A 98 -0.05 -16.85 -3.80
C VAL A 98 0.22 -16.57 -2.31
N LEU A 99 1.43 -16.84 -1.83
CA LEU A 99 1.81 -16.58 -0.43
C LEU A 99 1.89 -15.06 -0.13
N TYR A 100 2.44 -14.27 -1.03
CA TYR A 100 2.49 -12.80 -0.94
C TYR A 100 1.10 -12.18 -0.88
N GLN A 101 0.20 -12.58 -1.79
CA GLN A 101 -1.18 -12.13 -1.79
C GLN A 101 -1.89 -12.47 -0.47
N LYS A 102 -1.68 -13.69 0.03
CA LYS A 102 -2.28 -14.14 1.30
C LYS A 102 -1.73 -13.35 2.50
N ASN A 103 -0.42 -13.15 2.60
CA ASN A 103 0.21 -12.49 3.74
C ASN A 103 -0.11 -10.99 3.80
N LEU A 104 -0.30 -10.33 2.65
CA LEU A 104 -0.63 -8.89 2.57
C LEU A 104 -2.14 -8.60 2.45
N GLY A 105 -3.00 -9.60 2.61
CA GLY A 105 -4.46 -9.41 2.53
C GLY A 105 -4.94 -8.90 1.17
N LEU A 106 -4.34 -9.40 0.08
CA LEU A 106 -4.73 -9.12 -1.30
C LEU A 106 -5.66 -10.24 -1.83
N PRO A 107 -6.38 -10.02 -2.94
CA PRO A 107 -7.04 -11.10 -3.66
C PRO A 107 -6.03 -12.18 -4.06
N VAL A 108 -6.29 -13.44 -3.68
CA VAL A 108 -5.38 -14.56 -3.96
C VAL A 108 -5.70 -15.12 -5.35
N THR A 109 -4.94 -14.67 -6.36
CA THR A 109 -5.13 -15.01 -7.78
C THR A 109 -3.99 -15.84 -8.38
N GLY A 110 -2.82 -15.86 -7.73
CA GLY A 110 -1.59 -16.47 -8.26
C GLY A 110 -0.97 -15.75 -9.46
N LYS A 111 -1.43 -14.52 -9.76
CA LYS A 111 -0.99 -13.71 -10.91
C LYS A 111 -0.51 -12.34 -10.44
N LEU A 112 0.31 -11.69 -11.27
CA LEU A 112 0.71 -10.30 -11.08
C LEU A 112 -0.39 -9.36 -11.60
N ASP A 113 -1.53 -9.38 -10.94
CA ASP A 113 -2.64 -8.45 -11.17
C ASP A 113 -2.35 -7.04 -10.63
N THR A 114 -3.29 -6.11 -10.85
CA THR A 114 -3.14 -4.70 -10.51
C THR A 114 -2.89 -4.47 -9.02
N ASP A 115 -3.60 -5.19 -8.15
CA ASP A 115 -3.46 -5.05 -6.69
C ASP A 115 -2.10 -5.60 -6.23
N THR A 116 -1.69 -6.74 -6.80
CA THR A 116 -0.41 -7.38 -6.50
C THR A 116 0.76 -6.53 -6.96
N ILE A 117 0.73 -6.00 -8.19
CA ILE A 117 1.75 -5.08 -8.73
C ILE A 117 1.77 -3.75 -7.97
N SER A 118 0.60 -3.21 -7.60
CA SER A 118 0.52 -1.99 -6.79
C SER A 118 1.09 -2.17 -5.38
N ALA A 119 0.96 -3.36 -4.78
CA ALA A 119 1.59 -3.68 -3.49
C ALA A 119 3.11 -3.88 -3.64
N ILE A 120 3.57 -4.56 -4.71
CA ILE A 120 4.98 -4.79 -5.01
C ILE A 120 5.75 -3.46 -5.17
N MET A 121 5.18 -2.51 -5.91
CA MET A 121 5.76 -1.18 -6.15
C MET A 121 5.50 -0.18 -5.02
N SER A 122 4.86 -0.60 -3.92
CA SER A 122 4.59 0.26 -2.77
C SER A 122 5.83 0.32 -1.87
N PRO A 123 6.27 1.51 -1.42
CA PRO A 123 7.39 1.62 -0.48
C PRO A 123 7.06 0.92 0.84
N ARG A 124 8.03 0.22 1.42
CA ARG A 124 7.80 -0.70 2.54
C ARG A 124 9.00 -0.83 3.49
N CYS A 125 8.77 -1.46 4.63
CA CYS A 125 9.84 -2.00 5.46
C CYS A 125 10.63 -3.08 4.70
N GLY A 126 11.94 -3.10 4.93
CA GLY A 126 12.91 -4.07 4.40
C GLY A 126 12.84 -5.45 5.07
N MET A 127 12.13 -5.58 6.18
CA MET A 127 11.98 -6.84 6.90
C MET A 127 11.23 -7.89 6.10
N SER A 128 11.62 -9.15 6.28
CA SER A 128 10.96 -10.32 5.68
C SER A 128 9.52 -10.47 6.17
N ASP A 129 8.61 -10.87 5.27
CA ASP A 129 7.21 -11.16 5.59
C ASP A 129 6.98 -12.63 6.00
N ASP A 130 8.02 -13.47 5.94
CA ASP A 130 7.85 -14.92 6.09
C ASP A 130 7.68 -15.37 7.55
N ALA A 131 6.48 -15.79 7.88
CA ALA A 131 6.10 -16.38 9.17
C ALA A 131 6.53 -17.86 9.33
N SER A 132 7.35 -18.41 8.42
CA SER A 132 7.88 -19.79 8.52
C SER A 132 8.75 -20.04 9.77
N HIS A 133 9.21 -18.98 10.44
CA HIS A 133 9.61 -19.00 11.84
C HIS A 133 8.40 -19.27 12.75
N ALA A 134 7.96 -20.53 12.75
CA ALA A 134 6.70 -21.03 13.27
C ALA A 134 6.35 -20.52 14.68
N LEU A 135 5.44 -19.53 14.70
CA LEU A 135 4.75 -18.98 15.88
C LEU A 135 5.62 -18.95 17.15
N HIS A 136 6.78 -18.30 17.07
CA HIS A 136 7.78 -18.27 18.12
C HIS A 136 7.25 -17.59 19.40
N ARG A 137 6.61 -18.38 20.26
CA ARG A 137 6.47 -18.14 21.70
C ARG A 137 7.84 -18.26 22.40
N THR A 138 8.80 -17.45 21.96
CA THR A 138 10.14 -17.37 22.56
C THR A 138 10.01 -16.68 23.91
N ARG A 139 9.71 -17.48 24.94
CA ARG A 139 9.90 -17.07 26.33
C ARG A 139 11.40 -16.93 26.55
N HIS A 140 11.90 -15.70 26.50
CA HIS A 140 12.96 -15.11 27.32
C HIS A 140 13.26 -13.72 26.75
N PHE A 141 13.02 -12.66 27.53
CA PHE A 141 13.50 -11.31 27.24
C PHE A 141 14.23 -10.78 28.49
N ALA A 142 15.31 -10.03 28.30
CA ALA A 142 15.99 -9.34 29.40
C ALA A 142 15.57 -7.86 29.47
N TYR A 143 15.32 -7.37 30.69
CA TYR A 143 15.26 -5.94 30.98
C TYR A 143 16.64 -5.44 31.40
N PHE A 144 16.99 -4.22 31.00
CA PHE A 144 17.99 -3.42 31.72
C PHE A 144 17.47 -2.00 32.00
N TYR A 145 17.34 -1.68 33.28
CA TYR A 145 17.16 -0.29 33.74
C TYR A 145 18.50 0.46 33.59
N GLY A 146 18.55 1.54 32.79
CA GLY A 146 19.83 2.21 32.52
C GLY A 146 19.84 3.68 32.05
N LYS A 147 18.67 4.33 31.87
CA LYS A 147 18.52 5.73 31.41
C LYS A 147 19.46 6.18 30.26
N PRO A 148 19.13 5.89 28.99
CA PRO A 148 19.65 6.64 27.84
C PRO A 148 19.46 8.19 27.95
N ARG A 149 20.15 9.03 27.14
CA ARG A 149 20.01 10.51 27.03
C ARG A 149 20.46 11.02 25.62
N TRP A 150 19.71 11.84 24.86
CA TRP A 150 20.03 12.22 23.45
C TRP A 150 21.38 12.93 23.17
N VAL A 151 22.00 12.64 22.01
CA VAL A 151 22.92 13.56 21.29
C VAL A 151 22.18 14.31 20.17
N ARG A 152 22.06 15.63 20.35
CA ARG A 152 21.39 16.57 19.45
C ARG A 152 22.13 16.74 18.11
N GLY A 153 21.58 16.22 17.01
CA GLY A 153 21.97 16.58 15.63
C GLY A 153 20.99 17.54 14.94
N SER A 154 19.69 17.28 15.09
CA SER A 154 18.58 18.12 14.63
C SER A 154 17.69 18.46 15.81
N ARG A 155 17.04 19.64 15.83
CA ARG A 155 16.08 19.98 16.91
C ARG A 155 14.66 19.45 16.65
N LYS A 156 14.39 18.89 15.47
CA LYS A 156 13.06 18.40 15.05
C LYS A 156 12.96 16.88 15.01
N THR A 157 14.03 16.21 14.58
CA THR A 157 14.10 14.75 14.47
C THR A 157 13.92 14.03 15.83
N PRO A 158 14.58 14.46 16.93
CA PRO A 158 14.37 13.89 18.27
C PRO A 158 12.89 13.81 18.65
N MET A 159 12.18 14.95 18.65
CA MET A 159 10.76 15.05 18.99
C MET A 159 9.87 14.08 18.18
N THR A 160 10.24 13.79 16.93
CA THR A 160 9.51 12.84 16.08
C THR A 160 9.72 11.40 16.55
N LEU A 161 10.96 11.04 16.90
CA LEU A 161 11.30 9.72 17.44
C LEU A 161 10.76 9.54 18.86
N THR A 162 10.82 10.56 19.74
CA THR A 162 10.18 10.55 21.06
C THR A 162 8.70 10.23 20.94
N ARG A 163 7.99 10.87 19.99
CA ARG A 163 6.57 10.61 19.73
C ARG A 163 6.29 9.17 19.27
N ALA A 164 7.18 8.60 18.44
CA ALA A 164 7.07 7.20 18.02
C ALA A 164 7.24 6.22 19.19
N PHE A 165 8.19 6.47 20.10
CA PHE A 165 8.34 5.69 21.34
C PHE A 165 7.12 5.82 22.27
N CYS A 166 6.66 7.05 22.55
CA CYS A 166 5.54 7.30 23.48
C CYS A 166 4.21 6.64 23.06
N ARG A 167 4.04 6.32 21.77
CA ARG A 167 2.90 5.54 21.28
C ARG A 167 2.90 4.14 21.85
N TRP A 168 4.03 3.45 21.78
CA TRP A 168 4.21 2.13 22.39
C TRP A 168 4.15 2.21 23.92
N GLU A 169 4.80 3.18 24.56
CA GLU A 169 4.70 3.38 26.04
C GLU A 169 3.25 3.53 26.52
N SER A 170 2.38 4.15 25.72
CA SER A 170 0.97 4.34 26.09
C SER A 170 0.18 3.04 26.21
N VAL A 171 0.68 1.93 25.67
CA VAL A 171 -0.03 0.63 25.61
C VAL A 171 0.68 -0.52 26.33
N ILE A 172 2.00 -0.47 26.56
CA ILE A 172 2.78 -1.48 27.32
C ILE A 172 3.45 -0.90 28.57
N PRO A 173 3.77 -1.71 29.61
CA PRO A 173 4.45 -1.24 30.83
C PRO A 173 5.97 -1.03 30.64
N VAL A 174 6.38 -0.42 29.52
CA VAL A 174 7.77 -0.11 29.17
C VAL A 174 7.95 1.41 29.12
N ASN A 175 9.13 1.90 29.50
CA ASN A 175 9.53 3.30 29.43
C ASN A 175 10.84 3.43 28.65
N PHE A 176 10.86 4.25 27.60
CA PHE A 176 12.05 4.54 26.83
C PHE A 176 12.61 5.91 27.23
N THR A 177 13.85 5.93 27.69
CA THR A 177 14.67 7.12 27.53
C THR A 177 15.39 7.05 26.17
N GLU A 178 15.53 8.17 25.49
CA GLU A 178 16.11 8.33 24.15
C GLU A 178 17.64 8.54 24.17
N THR A 179 18.40 8.07 23.16
CA THR A 179 19.81 7.64 23.37
C THR A 179 20.95 8.57 22.93
N GLY A 180 22.12 8.43 23.56
CA GLY A 180 23.26 9.33 23.29
C GLY A 180 24.60 9.08 23.99
N ASN A 181 24.76 7.95 24.68
CA ASN A 181 25.98 7.17 24.44
C ASN A 181 25.55 6.08 23.45
N TYR A 182 25.96 6.21 22.18
CA TYR A 182 25.50 5.31 21.10
C TYR A 182 26.04 3.89 21.29
N GLN A 183 27.22 3.76 21.88
CA GLN A 183 27.88 2.48 22.14
C GLN A 183 27.20 1.71 23.29
N SER A 184 26.63 2.41 24.28
CA SER A 184 25.86 1.81 25.38
C SER A 184 24.35 1.85 25.16
N ALA A 185 23.90 1.92 23.91
CA ALA A 185 22.49 2.03 23.56
C ALA A 185 21.89 0.66 23.20
N ASN A 186 20.80 0.26 23.88
CA ASN A 186 20.05 -0.94 23.49
C ASN A 186 19.39 -0.74 22.13
N ILE A 187 18.67 0.37 21.96
CA ILE A 187 18.06 0.77 20.69
C ILE A 187 18.96 1.79 19.99
N ARG A 188 19.32 1.55 18.72
CA ARG A 188 20.31 2.34 17.95
C ARG A 188 19.72 2.76 16.61
N ILE A 189 19.26 4.01 16.55
CA ILE A 189 18.66 4.62 15.36
C ILE A 189 19.75 5.29 14.53
N GLY A 190 19.82 4.97 13.23
CA GLY A 190 20.76 5.56 12.28
C GLY A 190 20.16 5.75 10.89
N PHE A 191 20.79 6.63 10.09
CA PHE A 191 20.45 6.88 8.70
C PHE A 191 21.62 6.44 7.82
N TYR A 192 21.36 5.57 6.84
CA TYR A 192 22.40 4.95 5.99
C TYR A 192 22.00 5.01 4.51
N ARG A 193 22.87 4.60 3.57
CA ARG A 193 22.58 4.55 2.12
C ARG A 193 23.31 3.37 1.50
N GLY A 194 22.65 2.65 0.58
CA GLY A 194 23.27 1.50 -0.09
C GLY A 194 23.69 0.41 0.90
N ASP A 195 24.79 -0.28 0.60
CA ASP A 195 25.46 -1.16 1.56
C ASP A 195 26.02 -0.34 2.73
N HIS A 196 25.67 -0.78 3.94
CA HIS A 196 26.11 -0.20 5.21
C HIS A 196 26.59 -1.27 6.21
N GLY A 197 27.02 -2.43 5.71
CA GLY A 197 27.81 -3.40 6.47
C GLY A 197 27.02 -4.32 7.42
N ASP A 198 25.71 -4.47 7.22
CA ASP A 198 24.85 -5.37 8.00
C ASP A 198 24.21 -6.51 7.19
N GLY A 199 24.40 -6.51 5.87
CA GLY A 199 23.86 -7.50 4.93
C GLY A 199 22.60 -7.07 4.19
N GLU A 200 21.94 -5.98 4.61
CA GLU A 200 20.68 -5.50 4.02
C GLU A 200 20.87 -4.12 3.36
N PRO A 201 21.46 -4.04 2.15
CA PRO A 201 21.68 -2.78 1.47
C PRO A 201 20.35 -2.06 1.16
N PHE A 202 20.32 -0.75 1.38
CA PHE A 202 19.21 0.09 0.94
C PHE A 202 19.26 0.33 -0.58
N ASP A 203 18.08 0.53 -1.20
CA ASP A 203 17.92 0.56 -2.65
C ASP A 203 17.64 1.94 -3.26
N GLY A 204 17.34 2.98 -2.48
CA GLY A 204 17.38 4.38 -2.93
C GLY A 204 16.15 5.21 -2.56
N VAL A 205 15.59 5.93 -3.53
CA VAL A 205 14.38 6.74 -3.28
C VAL A 205 13.16 5.88 -3.56
N LEU A 206 12.30 5.70 -2.56
CA LEU A 206 11.30 4.64 -2.51
C LEU A 206 11.92 3.23 -2.59
N GLY A 207 11.11 2.20 -2.35
CA GLY A 207 11.60 0.83 -2.19
C GLY A 207 11.59 0.43 -0.72
N VAL A 208 12.77 0.12 -0.16
CA VAL A 208 12.95 -0.12 1.28
C VAL A 208 13.17 1.20 2.02
N LEU A 209 12.16 1.62 2.77
CA LEU A 209 12.19 2.84 3.59
C LEU A 209 13.17 2.74 4.76
N ALA A 210 13.22 1.55 5.37
CA ALA A 210 13.88 1.27 6.65
C ALA A 210 13.93 -0.24 6.93
N HIS A 211 14.73 -0.64 7.91
CA HIS A 211 14.63 -1.95 8.56
C HIS A 211 15.13 -1.90 10.01
N ALA A 212 14.74 -2.88 10.82
CA ALA A 212 15.09 -2.97 12.23
C ALA A 212 15.45 -4.39 12.65
N PHE A 213 16.33 -4.49 13.65
CA PHE A 213 16.80 -5.77 14.17
C PHE A 213 16.14 -6.03 15.52
N SER A 214 15.34 -7.09 15.58
CA SER A 214 14.61 -7.56 16.77
C SER A 214 15.51 -7.71 18.01
N PRO A 215 14.91 -7.73 19.23
CA PRO A 215 15.66 -7.97 20.46
C PRO A 215 16.58 -9.20 20.39
N GLU A 216 17.81 -9.15 20.91
CA GLU A 216 18.43 -8.08 21.71
C GLU A 216 19.28 -7.09 20.88
N ASN A 217 19.17 -7.10 19.54
CA ASN A 217 20.05 -6.31 18.67
C ASN A 217 19.70 -4.80 18.69
N GLY A 218 18.42 -4.48 18.50
CA GLY A 218 17.85 -3.14 18.67
C GLY A 218 18.35 -2.05 17.70
N ARG A 219 19.11 -2.39 16.66
CA ARG A 219 19.41 -1.44 15.57
C ARG A 219 18.15 -1.14 14.77
N LEU A 220 18.05 0.11 14.31
CA LEU A 220 16.96 0.62 13.49
C LEU A 220 17.59 1.55 12.44
N HIS A 221 17.54 1.15 11.18
CA HIS A 221 18.18 1.83 10.07
C HIS A 221 17.10 2.45 9.17
N LEU A 222 17.31 3.68 8.74
CA LEU A 222 16.43 4.43 7.82
C LEU A 222 17.24 4.77 6.56
N ASP A 223 16.69 4.62 5.35
CA ASP A 223 17.43 5.03 4.14
C ASP A 223 17.50 6.57 4.08
N ALA A 224 18.71 7.11 4.14
CA ALA A 224 18.98 8.54 4.04
C ALA A 224 18.85 9.07 2.59
N ALA A 225 18.57 8.22 1.61
CA ALA A 225 18.12 8.59 0.27
C ALA A 225 16.70 9.17 0.26
N GLU A 226 15.85 8.76 1.21
CA GLU A 226 14.44 9.12 1.20
C GLU A 226 14.12 10.59 1.47
N THR A 227 12.99 11.04 0.91
CA THR A 227 12.45 12.38 1.19
C THR A 227 11.71 12.39 2.53
N TRP A 228 12.47 12.27 3.62
CA TRP A 228 11.93 12.26 4.98
C TRP A 228 11.26 13.58 5.34
N THR A 229 10.01 13.51 5.78
CA THR A 229 9.26 14.65 6.26
C THR A 229 8.57 14.38 7.59
N ILE A 230 8.21 15.46 8.28
CA ILE A 230 7.42 15.44 9.52
C ILE A 230 6.16 16.32 9.41
N ASN A 231 5.93 16.91 8.23
CA ASN A 231 4.79 17.79 7.97
C ASN A 231 4.50 17.95 6.47
N PHE A 232 3.59 17.14 5.95
CA PHE A 232 3.05 17.24 4.59
C PHE A 232 2.37 18.57 4.23
N LYS A 233 2.12 19.48 5.19
CA LYS A 233 1.63 20.83 4.87
C LYS A 233 2.75 21.73 4.36
N SER A 234 3.93 21.69 4.96
CA SER A 234 5.12 22.44 4.51
C SER A 234 5.82 21.76 3.33
N ASP A 235 5.86 20.42 3.33
CA ASP A 235 6.50 19.65 2.27
C ASP A 235 5.55 19.39 1.09
N LYS A 236 6.01 19.69 -0.13
CA LYS A 236 5.24 19.52 -1.37
C LYS A 236 5.75 18.38 -2.26
N SER A 237 6.83 17.68 -1.90
CA SER A 237 7.30 16.53 -2.67
C SER A 237 6.23 15.44 -2.74
N LYS A 238 5.99 14.91 -3.94
CA LYS A 238 5.07 13.79 -4.18
C LYS A 238 5.56 12.51 -3.49
N VAL A 239 6.88 12.33 -3.40
CA VAL A 239 7.55 11.15 -2.82
C VAL A 239 7.93 11.34 -1.35
N ALA A 240 7.39 12.34 -0.66
CA ALA A 240 7.66 12.56 0.76
C ALA A 240 7.12 11.41 1.64
N VAL A 241 7.96 10.95 2.58
CA VAL A 241 7.67 9.85 3.52
C VAL A 241 7.59 10.38 4.95
N ASP A 242 6.56 10.00 5.72
CA ASP A 242 6.37 10.49 7.10
C ASP A 242 7.26 9.71 8.09
N LEU A 243 8.22 10.42 8.69
CA LEU A 243 9.21 9.83 9.60
C LEU A 243 8.60 9.34 10.93
N GLU A 244 7.50 9.94 11.42
CA GLU A 244 6.83 9.41 12.62
C GLU A 244 6.20 8.04 12.32
N SER A 245 5.67 7.86 11.11
CA SER A 245 5.02 6.62 10.66
C SER A 245 6.01 5.47 10.56
N VAL A 246 7.10 5.64 9.80
CA VAL A 246 8.14 4.59 9.67
C VAL A 246 8.81 4.34 11.01
N ALA A 247 9.18 5.37 11.78
CA ALA A 247 9.78 5.14 13.09
C ALA A 247 8.83 4.39 14.06
N THR A 248 7.52 4.62 14.01
CA THR A 248 6.57 3.88 14.86
C THR A 248 6.49 2.40 14.44
N HIS A 249 6.50 2.11 13.13
CA HIS A 249 6.56 0.75 12.57
C HIS A 249 7.84 0.01 12.99
N GLU A 250 9.01 0.59 12.70
CA GLU A 250 10.29 -0.04 13.01
C GLU A 250 10.52 -0.24 14.51
N ILE A 251 10.03 0.65 15.38
CA ILE A 251 10.07 0.43 16.83
C ILE A 251 9.23 -0.79 17.24
N GLY A 252 8.17 -1.13 16.50
CA GLY A 252 7.43 -2.39 16.67
C GLY A 252 8.29 -3.63 16.43
N HIS A 253 9.13 -3.63 15.38
CA HIS A 253 10.12 -4.70 15.17
C HIS A 253 11.20 -4.73 16.26
N VAL A 254 11.67 -3.56 16.73
CA VAL A 254 12.55 -3.46 17.91
C VAL A 254 11.87 -3.95 19.20
N LEU A 255 10.53 -4.04 19.23
CA LEU A 255 9.72 -4.66 20.28
C LEU A 255 9.31 -6.11 19.96
N GLY A 256 9.89 -6.73 18.93
CA GLY A 256 9.67 -8.13 18.57
C GLY A 256 8.36 -8.43 17.83
N LEU A 257 7.67 -7.42 17.29
CA LEU A 257 6.54 -7.62 16.39
C LEU A 257 7.01 -8.07 14.99
N ALA A 258 6.23 -8.94 14.37
CA ALA A 258 6.31 -9.23 12.94
C ALA A 258 5.35 -8.32 12.16
N HIS A 259 5.40 -8.39 10.82
CA HIS A 259 4.40 -7.76 9.97
C HIS A 259 3.00 -8.36 10.16
N THR A 260 1.96 -7.57 9.88
CA THR A 260 0.55 -8.01 9.89
C THR A 260 -0.12 -7.81 8.52
N SER A 261 -1.16 -8.60 8.25
CA SER A 261 -2.00 -8.47 7.06
C SER A 261 -3.07 -7.37 7.17
N VAL A 262 -3.24 -6.78 8.35
CA VAL A 262 -4.23 -5.71 8.63
C VAL A 262 -3.71 -4.37 8.08
N LYS A 263 -4.20 -3.96 6.90
CA LYS A 263 -3.72 -2.79 6.14
C LYS A 263 -3.74 -1.48 6.91
N GLU A 264 -4.64 -1.35 7.88
CA GLU A 264 -4.83 -0.16 8.73
C GLU A 264 -3.85 -0.13 9.91
N ALA A 265 -3.33 -1.29 10.33
CA ALA A 265 -2.43 -1.46 11.47
C ALA A 265 -1.02 -0.97 11.15
N VAL A 266 -0.35 -0.34 12.11
CA VAL A 266 0.98 0.25 11.94
C VAL A 266 1.98 -0.78 11.44
N MET A 267 1.93 -2.03 11.92
CA MET A 267 2.82 -3.12 11.51
C MET A 267 2.56 -3.73 10.12
N TYR A 268 1.64 -3.20 9.31
CA TYR A 268 1.54 -3.62 7.90
C TYR A 268 2.73 -3.06 7.09
N PRO A 269 3.43 -3.85 6.26
CA PRO A 269 4.76 -3.52 5.74
C PRO A 269 4.83 -2.27 4.85
N SER A 270 3.80 -1.99 4.05
CA SER A 270 3.82 -0.87 3.09
C SER A 270 3.32 0.45 3.68
N LEU A 271 4.00 1.54 3.32
CA LEU A 271 3.59 2.92 3.59
C LEU A 271 3.70 3.75 2.31
N SER A 272 2.55 4.03 1.68
CA SER A 272 2.49 4.90 0.49
C SER A 272 3.01 6.32 0.79
N PRO A 273 3.69 6.99 -0.15
CA PRO A 273 4.10 8.39 0.02
C PRO A 273 2.90 9.29 0.32
N ARG A 274 3.15 10.46 0.94
CA ARG A 274 2.11 11.40 1.43
C ARG A 274 1.17 10.84 2.52
N THR A 275 1.32 9.57 2.93
CA THR A 275 0.48 8.94 3.95
C THR A 275 1.11 9.09 5.33
N ARG A 276 0.28 9.27 6.36
CA ARG A 276 0.70 9.33 7.76
C ARG A 276 -0.06 8.29 8.57
N LYS A 277 0.67 7.33 9.15
CA LYS A 277 0.14 6.11 9.75
C LYS A 277 0.91 5.80 11.03
N VAL A 278 0.40 6.36 12.14
CA VAL A 278 1.09 6.39 13.44
C VAL A 278 0.21 5.94 14.61
N ASP A 279 -1.11 5.93 14.42
CA ASP A 279 -2.07 5.70 15.48
C ASP A 279 -2.36 4.19 15.56
N LEU A 280 -1.66 3.54 16.50
CA LEU A 280 -1.71 2.09 16.77
C LEU A 280 -3.15 1.57 16.77
N LYS A 281 -3.36 0.45 16.08
CA LYS A 281 -4.65 -0.23 15.98
C LYS A 281 -4.80 -1.33 17.01
N ILE A 282 -6.02 -1.86 17.13
CA ILE A 282 -6.33 -3.04 17.95
C ILE A 282 -5.38 -4.21 17.67
N ASP A 283 -4.93 -4.38 16.42
CA ASP A 283 -3.99 -5.44 16.05
C ASP A 283 -2.58 -5.18 16.63
N ASP A 284 -2.00 -4.00 16.35
CA ASP A 284 -0.70 -3.57 16.90
C ASP A 284 -0.67 -3.68 18.44
N VAL A 285 -1.73 -3.21 19.09
CA VAL A 285 -1.87 -3.19 20.55
C VAL A 285 -2.00 -4.61 21.11
N LYS A 286 -2.79 -5.50 20.48
CA LYS A 286 -2.87 -6.91 20.91
C LYS A 286 -1.53 -7.63 20.73
N GLY A 287 -0.85 -7.42 19.60
CA GLY A 287 0.46 -8.01 19.34
C GLY A 287 1.48 -7.64 20.41
N VAL A 288 1.63 -6.35 20.70
CA VAL A 288 2.63 -5.88 21.67
C VAL A 288 2.26 -6.20 23.12
N GLN A 289 0.96 -6.18 23.47
CA GLN A 289 0.51 -6.57 24.81
C GLN A 289 0.59 -8.10 25.04
N ALA A 290 0.63 -8.93 24.00
CA ALA A 290 0.91 -10.35 24.13
C ALA A 290 2.38 -10.64 24.52
N LEU A 291 3.30 -9.70 24.27
CA LEU A 291 4.71 -9.79 24.63
C LEU A 291 5.01 -9.16 26.00
N TYR A 292 4.50 -7.96 26.26
CA TYR A 292 4.85 -7.14 27.44
C TYR A 292 3.73 -6.97 28.48
N GLY A 293 2.49 -7.39 28.18
CA GLY A 293 1.30 -7.05 28.95
C GLY A 293 0.78 -5.63 28.69
N SER A 294 -0.37 -5.28 29.27
CA SER A 294 -0.97 -3.94 29.14
C SER A 294 -0.36 -2.95 30.12
N ASN A 295 -0.14 -1.70 29.67
CA ASN A 295 0.03 -0.56 30.57
C ASN A 295 -1.22 -0.44 31.49
N PRO A 296 -1.09 -0.31 32.83
CA PRO A 296 -2.23 -0.18 33.73
C PRO A 296 -3.14 1.03 33.47
N ASN A 297 -2.59 2.10 32.91
CA ASN A 297 -3.31 3.33 32.57
C ASN A 297 -4.07 3.22 31.23
N PHE A 298 -3.69 2.27 30.37
CA PHE A 298 -4.37 2.03 29.09
C PHE A 298 -5.81 1.54 29.30
N LYS A 299 -6.70 1.87 28.35
CA LYS A 299 -8.11 1.49 28.35
C LYS A 299 -8.53 1.07 26.93
N PHE A 300 -8.65 -0.23 26.71
CA PHE A 300 -8.99 -0.80 25.39
C PHE A 300 -10.35 -0.35 24.84
N SER A 301 -11.29 0.01 25.73
CA SER A 301 -12.58 0.62 25.38
C SER A 301 -12.45 1.95 24.63
N SER A 302 -11.45 2.78 24.98
CA SER A 302 -11.18 4.05 24.29
C SER A 302 -10.65 3.83 22.87
N LEU A 303 -9.86 2.78 22.66
CA LEU A 303 -9.34 2.41 21.34
C LEU A 303 -10.46 1.86 20.44
N LEU A 304 -11.30 0.96 20.97
CA LEU A 304 -12.51 0.47 20.29
C LEU A 304 -13.44 1.60 19.85
N ALA A 305 -13.70 2.57 20.74
CA ALA A 305 -14.56 3.72 20.43
C ALA A 305 -13.97 4.59 19.31
N LEU A 306 -12.64 4.77 19.29
CA LEU A 306 -11.95 5.54 18.27
C LEU A 306 -12.01 4.86 16.89
N GLU A 307 -11.71 3.56 16.80
CA GLU A 307 -11.77 2.81 15.54
C GLU A 307 -13.20 2.72 14.99
N ASN A 308 -14.20 2.44 15.84
CA ASN A 308 -15.59 2.42 15.42
C ASN A 308 -16.06 3.79 14.86
N SER A 309 -15.59 4.89 15.46
CA SER A 309 -15.86 6.24 14.97
C SER A 309 -15.22 6.51 13.60
N PHE A 310 -13.95 6.10 13.40
CA PHE A 310 -13.29 6.21 12.10
C PHE A 310 -13.99 5.37 11.02
N ASN A 311 -14.43 4.15 11.34
CA ASN A 311 -15.13 3.27 10.40
C ASN A 311 -16.53 3.81 10.03
N GLN A 312 -17.24 4.44 10.98
CA GLN A 312 -18.48 5.16 10.67
C GLN A 312 -18.23 6.40 9.81
N ALA A 313 -17.11 7.11 10.02
CA ALA A 313 -16.75 8.29 9.23
C ALA A 313 -16.36 7.95 7.77
N SER A 314 -15.65 6.85 7.53
CA SER A 314 -15.32 6.40 6.17
C SER A 314 -16.56 5.94 5.40
N HIS A 315 -17.40 5.09 5.98
CA HIS A 315 -18.70 4.73 5.39
C HIS A 315 -19.61 5.96 5.19
N GLY A 316 -19.54 6.95 6.08
CA GLY A 316 -20.21 8.25 5.97
C GLY A 316 -19.69 9.16 4.84
N LEU A 317 -18.50 8.89 4.31
CA LEU A 317 -17.94 9.57 3.13
C LEU A 317 -18.33 8.84 1.84
N ASP A 318 -18.19 7.52 1.76
CA ASP A 318 -18.61 6.73 0.59
C ASP A 318 -20.11 6.87 0.30
N THR A 319 -20.94 6.91 1.35
CA THR A 319 -22.38 7.19 1.22
C THR A 319 -22.67 8.63 0.77
N ARG A 320 -21.80 9.61 1.04
CA ARG A 320 -21.95 10.97 0.49
C ARG A 320 -21.53 11.02 -0.97
N PHE A 321 -20.42 10.37 -1.35
CA PHE A 321 -19.97 10.34 -2.74
C PHE A 321 -20.97 9.63 -3.65
N SER A 322 -21.50 8.47 -3.24
CA SER A 322 -22.56 7.77 -3.98
C SER A 322 -23.85 8.60 -4.09
N ASN A 323 -24.31 9.24 -3.01
CA ASN A 323 -25.48 10.12 -3.07
C ASN A 323 -25.28 11.37 -3.97
N LEU A 324 -24.06 11.88 -4.12
CA LEU A 324 -23.75 12.96 -5.07
C LEU A 324 -23.98 12.53 -6.53
N TRP A 325 -23.65 11.28 -6.88
CA TRP A 325 -23.97 10.73 -8.21
C TRP A 325 -25.48 10.59 -8.42
N THR A 326 -26.25 10.18 -7.40
CA THR A 326 -27.72 10.05 -7.49
C THR A 326 -28.43 11.39 -7.66
N ILE A 327 -27.90 12.46 -7.06
CA ILE A 327 -28.48 13.82 -7.19
C ILE A 327 -28.24 14.38 -8.60
N ILE A 328 -27.11 14.07 -9.23
CA ILE A 328 -26.77 14.54 -10.59
C ILE A 328 -27.62 13.89 -11.68
N SER A 329 -28.20 12.70 -11.45
CA SER A 329 -29.09 12.02 -12.41
C SER A 329 -30.58 12.40 -12.33
N LEU A 330 -30.97 13.29 -11.40
CA LEU A 330 -32.36 13.68 -11.14
C LEU A 330 -32.67 15.14 -11.48
N ALA A 331 -32.29 15.58 -12.68
CA ALA A 331 -32.66 16.88 -13.25
C ALA A 331 -33.53 16.70 -14.52
N PRO A 332 -34.83 16.36 -14.38
CA PRO A 332 -35.72 16.19 -15.52
C PRO A 332 -36.07 17.51 -16.20
N THR A 333 -36.16 17.44 -17.53
CA THR A 333 -36.57 18.48 -18.47
C THR A 333 -37.77 19.31 -18.02
N LEU A 334 -37.59 20.62 -17.85
CA LEU A 334 -38.71 21.58 -17.84
C LEU A 334 -38.29 22.92 -18.46
N LEU A 335 -38.43 23.04 -19.78
CA LEU A 335 -38.33 24.32 -20.49
C LEU A 335 -39.31 24.35 -21.66
N CYS A 336 -40.41 25.10 -21.50
CA CYS A 336 -41.37 25.37 -22.57
C CYS A 336 -42.05 26.73 -22.38
N LEU A 337 -41.94 27.55 -23.43
CA LEU A 337 -42.78 28.71 -23.78
C LEU A 337 -42.64 30.00 -22.93
N PHE A 338 -43.10 31.10 -23.53
CA PHE A 338 -42.90 32.53 -23.19
C PHE A 338 -41.47 33.04 -23.48
N LEU A 339 -41.21 34.07 -24.32
CA LEU A 339 -41.98 35.13 -25.03
C LEU A 339 -41.31 35.36 -26.43
N HIS A 340 -41.78 36.15 -27.41
CA HIS A 340 -42.98 36.95 -27.66
C HIS A 340 -43.16 37.20 -29.18
N SER A 341 -44.34 37.72 -29.56
CA SER A 341 -44.66 38.57 -30.74
C SER A 341 -43.89 38.40 -32.05
#